data_AF-A0A965JST4-F1
#
_entry.id   AF-A0A965JST4-F1
#
_cell.length_a   1.000
_cell.length_b   1.000
_cell.length_c   1.000
_cell.angle_alpha   90.00
_cell.angle_beta   90.00
_cell.angle_gamma   90.00
#
_symmetry.space_group_name_H-M   'P 1'
#
loop_
_entity.id
_entity.type
_entity.pdbx_description
1 polymer ?
#
loop_
_entity_poly.entity_id
_entity_poly.type
_entity_poly.pdbx_seq_one_letter_code
_entity_poly.pdbx_strand_id
1 'polypeptide(L)'
;MSYLRLLFLGLTPILFFGCTSKPDFTSINPNAAYFYPLQSEPQVYLYRNIANGLEEEFHRIYTITDQAGEHLIVERYSSDFRILEALNYNIDSLNVLDHMVVNRFQQKEKAFIYKNGLFPMNLNEELWFASKFSGLTDSTVILYEKKRKFLAKKSTVTLEKNTKTLVFSDKLIQTILNPYTRKEQAKQAELLSYFAEGLGLVEWHSMDKRQHFRLEKILSQEEWLKIIAR
;
A
#
# COMPACT_ATOMS: atom_id res chain seq x y z
N MET A 1 -32.29 -52.40 52.34
CA MET A 1 -31.39 -51.29 52.72
C MET A 1 -30.21 -51.25 51.76
N SER A 2 -29.83 -50.04 51.38
CA SER A 2 -28.64 -49.62 50.64
C SER A 2 -28.90 -49.16 49.21
N TYR A 3 -28.85 -47.83 49.10
CA TYR A 3 -29.01 -46.99 47.94
C TYR A 3 -27.66 -46.85 47.24
N LEU A 4 -27.57 -47.16 45.95
CA LEU A 4 -26.45 -46.70 45.12
C LEU A 4 -26.95 -45.56 44.23
N ARG A 5 -26.60 -44.34 44.64
CA ARG A 5 -26.95 -43.09 43.96
C ARG A 5 -26.17 -42.98 42.64
N LEU A 6 -26.89 -42.93 41.52
CA LEU A 6 -26.36 -42.38 40.27
C LEU A 6 -26.30 -40.86 40.38
N LEU A 7 -25.09 -40.33 40.53
CA LEU A 7 -24.79 -38.90 40.35
C LEU A 7 -24.50 -38.68 38.85
N PHE A 8 -25.55 -38.37 38.09
CA PHE A 8 -25.42 -37.79 36.75
C PHE A 8 -25.06 -36.30 36.93
N LEU A 9 -23.76 -36.00 36.94
CA LEU A 9 -23.26 -34.64 36.79
C LEU A 9 -23.38 -34.26 35.32
N GLY A 10 -24.37 -33.42 35.01
CA GLY A 10 -24.56 -32.84 33.69
C GLY A 10 -23.37 -31.98 33.29
N LEU A 11 -22.58 -32.46 32.32
CA LEU A 11 -21.65 -31.64 31.57
C LEU A 11 -22.47 -30.73 30.65
N THR A 12 -22.57 -29.45 31.00
CA THR A 12 -23.01 -28.40 30.08
C THR A 12 -21.84 -28.05 29.17
N PRO A 13 -21.95 -28.20 27.84
CA PRO A 13 -20.95 -27.66 26.93
C PRO A 13 -21.12 -26.15 26.91
N ILE A 14 -20.22 -25.43 27.57
CA ILE A 14 -20.07 -23.99 27.42
C ILE A 14 -19.54 -23.77 25.99
N LEU A 15 -20.47 -23.55 25.06
CA LEU A 15 -20.17 -23.02 23.74
C LEU A 15 -19.60 -21.61 23.93
N PHE A 16 -18.27 -21.50 23.98
CA PHE A 16 -17.57 -20.24 23.75
C PHE A 16 -17.85 -19.82 22.30
N PHE A 17 -18.96 -19.11 22.08
CA PHE A 17 -19.08 -18.22 20.93
C PHE A 17 -18.08 -17.09 21.14
N GLY A 18 -16.84 -17.32 20.69
CA GLY A 18 -15.87 -16.25 20.46
C GLY A 18 -16.45 -15.35 19.39
N CYS A 19 -17.15 -14.30 19.82
CA CYS A 19 -17.54 -13.20 18.96
C CYS A 19 -16.23 -12.47 18.60
N THR A 20 -15.59 -12.85 17.50
CA THR A 20 -14.47 -12.11 16.94
C THR A 20 -15.05 -10.82 16.36
N SER A 21 -15.19 -9.77 17.18
CA SER A 21 -15.41 -8.44 16.66
C SER A 21 -14.26 -8.13 15.70
N LYS A 22 -14.61 -7.86 14.44
CA LYS A 22 -13.62 -7.35 13.49
C LYS A 22 -13.07 -6.04 14.06
N PRO A 23 -11.75 -5.83 14.07
CA PRO A 23 -11.18 -4.57 14.55
C PRO A 23 -11.76 -3.41 13.73
N ASP A 24 -12.21 -2.38 14.44
CA ASP A 24 -12.80 -1.17 13.85
C ASP A 24 -11.70 -0.11 13.74
N PHE A 25 -11.02 -0.11 12.59
CA PHE A 25 -9.94 0.82 12.32
C PHE A 25 -10.52 2.17 11.90
N THR A 26 -10.11 3.25 12.58
CA THR A 26 -10.51 4.61 12.24
C THR A 26 -9.29 5.51 12.17
N SER A 27 -9.25 6.38 11.16
CA SER A 27 -8.16 7.34 10.95
C SER A 27 -8.63 8.75 11.31
N ILE A 28 -7.76 9.52 11.96
CA ILE A 28 -7.99 10.95 12.19
C ILE A 28 -7.69 11.82 10.95
N ASN A 29 -7.10 11.25 9.88
CA ASN A 29 -6.80 12.01 8.66
C ASN A 29 -8.13 12.41 7.97
N PRO A 30 -8.38 13.71 7.74
CA PRO A 30 -9.65 14.18 7.17
C PRO A 30 -9.87 13.70 5.72
N ASN A 31 -8.82 13.23 5.05
CA ASN A 31 -8.86 12.69 3.71
C ASN A 31 -8.81 11.14 3.68
N ALA A 32 -8.85 10.46 4.84
CA ALA A 32 -8.74 9.01 4.93
C ALA A 32 -9.79 8.25 4.10
N ALA A 33 -10.97 8.83 3.89
CA ALA A 33 -12.00 8.27 3.02
C ALA A 33 -11.54 8.07 1.57
N TYR A 34 -10.52 8.80 1.10
CA TYR A 34 -9.92 8.64 -0.23
C TYR A 34 -8.67 7.75 -0.23
N PHE A 35 -8.19 7.33 0.94
CA PHE A 35 -7.09 6.38 1.03
C PHE A 35 -7.63 4.94 0.94
N TYR A 36 -6.75 3.95 1.04
CA TYR A 36 -7.18 2.55 0.98
C TYR A 36 -8.10 2.20 2.18
N PRO A 37 -9.12 1.35 1.97
CA PRO A 37 -9.98 0.90 3.05
C PRO A 37 -9.20 0.22 4.18
N LEU A 38 -9.50 0.60 5.42
CA LEU A 38 -8.91 -0.01 6.61
C LEU A 38 -9.64 -1.33 6.91
N GLN A 39 -9.06 -2.44 6.45
CA GLN A 39 -9.64 -3.77 6.65
C GLN A 39 -8.57 -4.73 7.19
N SER A 40 -9.01 -5.66 8.05
CA SER A 40 -8.16 -6.72 8.60
C SER A 40 -7.86 -7.82 7.58
N GLU A 41 -8.82 -8.13 6.71
CA GLU A 41 -8.65 -9.11 5.65
C GLU A 41 -7.92 -8.47 4.46
N PRO A 42 -6.82 -9.05 3.97
CA PRO A 42 -6.09 -8.47 2.85
C PRO A 42 -6.92 -8.41 1.57
N GLN A 43 -6.81 -7.30 0.87
CA GLN A 43 -7.34 -7.11 -0.48
C GLN A 43 -6.18 -6.93 -1.46
N VAL A 44 -6.33 -7.45 -2.67
CA VAL A 44 -5.31 -7.32 -3.71
C VAL A 44 -5.86 -6.57 -4.92
N TYR A 45 -5.30 -5.40 -5.19
CA TYR A 45 -5.71 -4.51 -6.25
C TYR A 45 -4.88 -4.85 -7.49
N LEU A 46 -5.54 -5.27 -8.56
CA LEU A 46 -4.93 -5.52 -9.86
C LEU A 46 -5.03 -4.25 -10.71
N TYR A 47 -3.88 -3.69 -11.06
CA TYR A 47 -3.76 -2.59 -12.00
C TYR A 47 -3.25 -3.10 -13.34
N ARG A 48 -3.85 -2.60 -14.41
CA ARG A 48 -3.43 -2.90 -15.76
C ARG A 48 -2.91 -1.65 -16.46
N ASN A 49 -1.79 -1.79 -17.17
CA ASN A 49 -1.28 -0.74 -18.04
C ASN A 49 -2.16 -0.64 -19.29
N ILE A 50 -2.97 0.40 -19.38
CA ILE A 50 -3.90 0.61 -20.50
C ILE A 50 -3.23 1.23 -21.73
N ALA A 51 -1.98 1.69 -21.62
CA ALA A 51 -1.25 2.25 -22.75
C ALA A 51 -0.69 1.16 -23.69
N ASN A 52 -0.23 0.04 -23.13
CA ASN A 52 0.33 -1.09 -23.90
C ASN A 52 -0.44 -2.42 -23.69
N GLY A 53 -1.32 -2.50 -22.70
CA GLY A 53 -2.30 -3.58 -22.51
C GLY A 53 -1.79 -4.88 -21.91
N LEU A 54 -0.47 -5.01 -21.69
CA LEU A 54 0.19 -6.28 -21.31
C LEU A 54 0.76 -6.28 -19.89
N GLU A 55 1.12 -5.12 -19.36
CA GLU A 55 1.75 -5.05 -18.04
C GLU A 55 0.70 -4.95 -16.94
N GLU A 56 0.91 -5.73 -15.88
CA GLU A 56 0.07 -5.76 -14.69
C GLU A 56 0.90 -5.42 -13.45
N GLU A 57 0.26 -4.80 -12.46
CA GLU A 57 0.85 -4.57 -11.15
C GLU A 57 -0.19 -4.92 -10.07
N PHE A 58 0.25 -5.57 -8.99
CA PHE A 58 -0.62 -5.96 -7.89
C PHE A 58 -0.26 -5.20 -6.63
N HIS A 59 -1.24 -4.58 -5.96
CA HIS A 59 -1.05 -4.00 -4.63
C HIS A 59 -1.81 -4.83 -3.61
N ARG A 60 -1.12 -5.44 -2.67
CA ARG A 60 -1.74 -6.13 -1.54
C ARG A 60 -1.83 -5.17 -0.36
N ILE A 61 -3.06 -4.90 0.09
CA ILE A 61 -3.36 -3.95 1.16
C ILE A 61 -4.00 -4.67 2.33
N TYR A 62 -3.48 -4.43 3.53
CA TYR A 62 -4.03 -4.97 4.76
C TYR A 62 -3.61 -4.13 5.97
N THR A 63 -4.38 -4.25 7.04
CA THR A 63 -4.13 -3.54 8.30
C THR A 63 -3.64 -4.52 9.35
N ILE A 64 -2.63 -4.11 10.13
CA ILE A 64 -2.09 -4.87 11.25
C ILE A 64 -2.10 -4.02 12.51
N THR A 65 -2.16 -4.69 13.66
CA THR A 65 -1.93 -4.08 14.96
C THR A 65 -0.72 -4.76 15.59
N ASP A 66 0.29 -3.98 15.95
CA ASP A 66 1.47 -4.46 16.65
C ASP A 66 1.82 -3.55 17.84
N GLN A 67 3.01 -3.74 18.42
CA GLN A 67 3.46 -2.95 19.57
C GLN A 67 3.64 -1.46 19.27
N ALA A 68 3.80 -1.08 17.98
CA ALA A 68 3.92 0.29 17.52
C ALA A 68 2.57 0.94 17.17
N GLY A 69 1.47 0.20 17.29
CA GLY A 69 0.12 0.68 17.04
C GLY A 69 -0.55 0.02 15.84
N GLU A 70 -1.55 0.69 15.28
CA GLU A 70 -2.27 0.22 14.11
C GLU A 70 -1.68 0.82 12.84
N HIS A 71 -1.42 -0.05 11.86
CA HIS A 71 -0.73 0.33 10.63
C HIS A 71 -1.38 -0.31 9.41
N LEU A 72 -1.39 0.43 8.30
CA LEU A 72 -1.80 -0.08 7.00
C LEU A 72 -0.57 -0.37 6.15
N ILE A 73 -0.47 -1.58 5.65
CA ILE A 73 0.63 -2.02 4.77
C ILE A 73 0.12 -2.08 3.33
N VAL A 74 0.90 -1.50 2.42
CA VAL A 74 0.72 -1.63 0.97
C VAL A 74 1.97 -2.29 0.40
N GLU A 75 1.84 -3.55 -0.02
CA GLU A 75 2.88 -4.29 -0.74
C GLU A 75 2.62 -4.17 -2.25
N ARG A 76 3.64 -3.84 -3.05
CA ARG A 76 3.56 -3.80 -4.52
C ARG A 76 4.27 -5.01 -5.11
N TYR A 77 3.66 -5.64 -6.10
CA TYR A 77 4.18 -6.79 -6.82
C TYR A 77 4.17 -6.55 -8.33
N SER A 78 5.18 -7.05 -9.02
CA SER A 78 5.23 -7.09 -10.48
C SER A 78 4.27 -8.13 -11.06
N SER A 79 4.13 -8.14 -12.40
CA SER A 79 3.25 -9.06 -13.13
C SER A 79 3.62 -10.54 -12.93
N ASP A 80 4.87 -10.83 -12.57
CA ASP A 80 5.38 -12.16 -12.23
C ASP A 80 5.36 -12.45 -10.72
N PHE A 81 4.57 -11.68 -9.96
CA PHE A 81 4.32 -11.85 -8.52
C PHE A 81 5.54 -11.69 -7.61
N ARG A 82 6.64 -11.10 -8.12
CA ARG A 82 7.76 -10.70 -7.26
C ARG A 82 7.41 -9.41 -6.53
N ILE A 83 7.70 -9.37 -5.24
CA ILE A 83 7.55 -8.15 -4.45
C ILE A 83 8.54 -7.10 -4.93
N LEU A 84 8.10 -5.85 -5.04
CA LEU A 84 8.88 -4.70 -5.50
C LEU A 84 9.22 -3.79 -4.32
N GLU A 85 8.20 -3.44 -3.54
CA GLU A 85 8.31 -2.62 -2.33
C GLU A 85 7.15 -2.89 -1.38
N ALA A 86 7.30 -2.47 -0.13
CA ALA A 86 6.21 -2.37 0.82
C ALA A 86 6.33 -1.06 1.60
N LEU A 87 5.22 -0.34 1.70
CA LEU A 87 5.09 0.88 2.49
C LEU A 87 4.18 0.60 3.68
N ASN A 88 4.65 0.92 4.87
CA ASN A 88 3.89 0.82 6.10
C ASN A 88 3.43 2.22 6.52
N TYR A 89 2.13 2.43 6.68
CA TYR A 89 1.52 3.71 6.99
C TYR A 89 0.93 3.71 8.39
N ASN A 90 1.18 4.77 9.16
CA ASN A 90 0.43 5.04 10.37
C ASN A 90 -1.04 5.36 9.99
N ILE A 91 -2.02 4.70 10.61
CA ILE A 91 -3.43 4.88 10.25
C ILE A 91 -3.90 6.31 10.47
N ASP A 92 -3.47 6.94 11.57
CA ASP A 92 -3.94 8.27 11.96
C ASP A 92 -3.50 9.38 10.99
N SER A 93 -2.20 9.44 10.70
CA SER A 93 -1.62 10.50 9.87
C SER A 93 -1.51 10.12 8.39
N LEU A 94 -1.50 8.82 8.07
CA LEU A 94 -1.13 8.28 6.77
C LEU A 94 0.29 8.65 6.31
N ASN A 95 1.17 8.96 7.27
CA ASN A 95 2.60 9.07 7.05
C ASN A 95 3.24 7.68 7.01
N VAL A 96 4.31 7.56 6.22
CA VAL A 96 5.09 6.33 6.11
C VAL A 96 5.93 6.13 7.38
N LEU A 97 5.74 4.99 8.03
CA LEU A 97 6.56 4.55 9.15
C LEU A 97 7.77 3.76 8.66
N ASP A 98 7.56 2.85 7.72
CA ASP A 98 8.59 2.00 7.15
C ASP A 98 8.46 1.87 5.63
N HIS A 99 9.61 1.71 4.98
CA HIS A 99 9.72 1.46 3.55
C HIS A 99 10.68 0.28 3.35
N MET A 100 10.14 -0.81 2.82
CA MET A 100 10.90 -2.00 2.45
C MET A 100 11.03 -2.05 0.93
N VAL A 101 12.22 -2.29 0.43
CA VAL A 101 12.50 -2.48 -1.00
C VAL A 101 13.12 -3.84 -1.24
N VAL A 102 13.13 -4.30 -2.49
CA VAL A 102 13.91 -5.47 -2.89
C VAL A 102 15.24 -5.04 -3.47
N ASN A 103 16.34 -5.55 -2.89
CA ASN A 103 17.69 -5.24 -3.34
C ASN A 103 18.10 -6.10 -4.56
N ARG A 104 19.29 -5.84 -5.10
CA ARG A 104 19.87 -6.60 -6.23
C ARG A 104 20.01 -8.11 -6.00
N PHE A 105 20.05 -8.56 -4.75
CA PHE A 105 20.14 -9.97 -4.38
C PHE A 105 18.76 -10.61 -4.17
N GLN A 106 17.68 -9.90 -4.55
CA GLN A 106 16.29 -10.31 -4.35
C GLN A 106 15.90 -10.47 -2.87
N GLN A 107 16.61 -9.76 -1.99
CA GLN A 107 16.33 -9.76 -0.55
C GLN A 107 15.60 -8.48 -0.17
N LYS A 108 14.68 -8.60 0.80
CA LYS A 108 14.00 -7.44 1.37
C LYS A 108 15.01 -6.63 2.20
N GLU A 109 15.09 -5.34 1.92
CA GLU A 109 15.95 -4.38 2.60
C GLU A 109 15.09 -3.25 3.16
N LYS A 110 15.35 -2.85 4.40
CA LYS A 110 14.70 -1.68 5.00
C LYS A 110 15.40 -0.41 4.52
N ALA A 111 14.67 0.46 3.83
CA ALA A 111 15.18 1.74 3.40
C ALA A 111 15.29 2.72 4.58
N PHE A 112 16.28 3.60 4.53
CA PHE A 112 16.42 4.71 5.45
C PHE A 112 15.49 5.86 5.03
N ILE A 113 14.49 6.19 5.84
CA ILE A 113 13.53 7.27 5.55
C ILE A 113 14.06 8.61 6.09
N TYR A 114 14.14 9.61 5.21
CA TYR A 114 14.46 11.00 5.53
C TYR A 114 13.22 11.88 5.71
N LYS A 115 12.19 11.62 4.91
CA LYS A 115 10.90 12.32 4.91
C LYS A 115 9.80 11.30 4.65
N ASN A 116 8.69 11.40 5.35
CA ASN A 116 7.66 10.36 5.40
C ASN A 116 6.28 10.77 4.84
N GLY A 117 6.13 11.97 4.30
CA GLY A 117 4.84 12.47 3.83
C GLY A 117 4.46 11.92 2.45
N LEU A 118 3.42 11.08 2.39
CA LEU A 118 2.86 10.58 1.12
C LEU A 118 1.36 10.83 0.92
N PHE A 119 0.60 11.07 1.98
CA PHE A 119 -0.83 11.38 1.88
C PHE A 119 -1.20 12.54 2.82
N PRO A 120 -1.88 13.60 2.32
CA PRO A 120 -1.96 14.86 3.05
C PRO A 120 -3.00 14.84 4.16
N MET A 121 -2.68 15.50 5.27
CA MET A 121 -3.66 15.90 6.27
C MET A 121 -4.39 17.16 5.78
N ASN A 122 -3.69 18.04 5.07
CA ASN A 122 -4.24 19.27 4.51
C ASN A 122 -3.99 19.33 2.99
N LEU A 123 -5.05 19.43 2.18
CA LEU A 123 -4.91 19.48 0.72
C LEU A 123 -4.17 20.72 0.18
N ASN A 124 -3.89 21.72 1.00
CA ASN A 124 -3.11 22.90 0.59
C ASN A 124 -1.59 22.70 0.75
N GLU A 125 -1.13 21.59 1.33
CA GLU A 125 0.29 21.33 1.57
C GLU A 125 0.95 20.57 0.41
N GLU A 126 2.25 20.82 0.23
CA GLU A 126 3.10 19.96 -0.59
C GLU A 126 3.79 18.96 0.33
N LEU A 127 3.61 17.68 0.04
CA LEU A 127 4.23 16.60 0.78
C LEU A 127 5.53 16.17 0.16
N TRP A 128 6.43 15.67 1.01
CA TRP A 128 7.69 15.11 0.59
C TRP A 128 7.94 13.78 1.29
N PHE A 129 8.14 12.76 0.48
CA PHE A 129 8.68 11.48 0.88
C PHE A 129 10.09 11.35 0.32
N ALA A 130 11.02 10.87 1.14
CA ALA A 130 12.40 10.65 0.74
C ALA A 130 12.95 9.44 1.49
N SER A 131 13.51 8.49 0.76
CA SER A 131 14.13 7.31 1.35
C SER A 131 15.37 6.89 0.56
N LYS A 132 16.30 6.20 1.24
CA LYS A 132 17.56 5.75 0.66
C LYS A 132 17.79 4.27 0.93
N PHE A 133 18.25 3.57 -0.10
CA PHE A 133 18.48 2.13 -0.06
C PHE A 133 19.58 1.74 -1.04
N SER A 134 20.02 0.48 -1.00
CA SER A 134 21.08 -0.03 -1.86
C SER A 134 20.71 0.03 -3.34
N GLY A 135 21.68 0.40 -4.17
CA GLY A 135 21.52 0.47 -5.62
C GLY A 135 21.68 -0.88 -6.32
N LEU A 136 21.58 -0.85 -7.64
CA LEU A 136 21.70 -2.05 -8.49
C LEU A 136 23.17 -2.55 -8.61
N THR A 137 24.14 -1.72 -8.28
CA THR A 137 25.59 -2.07 -8.29
C THR A 137 26.18 -1.95 -6.89
N ASP A 138 27.23 -2.72 -6.57
CA ASP A 138 27.76 -2.89 -5.20
C ASP A 138 28.14 -1.57 -4.52
N SER A 139 28.54 -0.59 -5.33
CA SER A 139 29.07 0.68 -4.87
C SER A 139 28.09 1.83 -5.07
N THR A 140 26.80 1.57 -5.22
CA THR A 140 25.79 2.62 -5.44
C THR A 140 24.69 2.57 -4.40
N VAL A 141 24.17 3.75 -4.05
CA VAL A 141 22.94 3.91 -3.29
C VAL A 141 21.93 4.69 -4.12
N ILE A 142 20.65 4.41 -3.91
CA ILE A 142 19.55 5.13 -4.51
C ILE A 142 18.93 6.03 -3.45
N LEU A 143 18.85 7.32 -3.73
CA LEU A 143 17.95 8.24 -3.04
C LEU A 143 16.69 8.37 -3.89
N TYR A 144 15.57 7.91 -3.36
CA TYR A 144 14.25 8.04 -3.96
C TYR A 144 13.48 9.13 -3.24
N GLU A 145 12.96 10.08 -4.01
CA GLU A 145 12.12 11.14 -3.50
C GLU A 145 10.82 11.23 -4.31
N LYS A 146 9.74 11.52 -3.59
CA LYS A 146 8.43 11.80 -4.16
C LYS A 146 7.89 13.07 -3.52
N LYS A 147 7.73 14.11 -4.33
CA LYS A 147 7.03 15.34 -3.94
C LYS A 147 5.62 15.31 -4.48
N ARG A 148 4.63 15.43 -3.60
CA ARG A 148 3.22 15.27 -3.93
C ARG A 148 2.48 16.56 -3.65
N LYS A 149 1.71 17.01 -4.64
CA LYS A 149 0.85 18.19 -4.53
C LYS A 149 -0.56 17.85 -4.95
N PHE A 150 -1.54 18.25 -4.16
CA PHE A 150 -2.95 18.17 -4.56
C PHE A 150 -3.22 19.11 -5.74
N LEU A 151 -3.95 18.59 -6.73
CA LEU A 151 -4.35 19.37 -7.91
C LEU A 151 -5.82 19.75 -7.87
N ALA A 152 -6.70 18.76 -7.74
CA ALA A 152 -8.14 18.97 -7.87
C ALA A 152 -8.94 17.79 -7.33
N LYS A 153 -10.21 18.04 -7.03
CA LYS A 153 -11.23 17.00 -6.91
C LYS A 153 -11.85 16.75 -8.28
N LYS A 154 -12.02 15.50 -8.68
CA LYS A 154 -12.67 15.10 -9.93
C LYS A 154 -13.66 13.97 -9.68
N SER A 155 -14.41 13.62 -10.72
CA SER A 155 -15.19 12.40 -10.78
C SER A 155 -14.52 11.49 -11.81
N THR A 156 -14.14 10.27 -11.42
CA THR A 156 -13.47 9.32 -12.30
C THR A 156 -14.28 8.03 -12.34
N VAL A 157 -14.50 7.48 -13.53
CA VAL A 157 -15.11 6.16 -13.69
C VAL A 157 -14.08 5.09 -13.33
N THR A 158 -14.34 4.36 -12.25
CA THR A 158 -13.50 3.26 -11.73
C THR A 158 -14.41 2.08 -11.42
N LEU A 159 -14.04 0.87 -11.87
CA LEU A 159 -14.85 -0.34 -11.67
C LEU A 159 -16.33 -0.12 -12.05
N GLU A 160 -16.55 0.50 -13.22
CA GLU A 160 -17.87 0.83 -13.79
C GLU A 160 -18.72 1.82 -12.98
N LYS A 161 -18.16 2.42 -11.92
CA LYS A 161 -18.83 3.41 -11.07
C LYS A 161 -18.16 4.76 -11.19
N ASN A 162 -18.96 5.82 -11.20
CA ASN A 162 -18.43 7.17 -11.14
C ASN A 162 -18.20 7.56 -9.67
N THR A 163 -16.94 7.76 -9.29
CA THR A 163 -16.54 7.99 -7.90
C THR A 163 -15.79 9.31 -7.77
N LYS A 164 -15.98 10.01 -6.65
CA LYS A 164 -15.21 11.21 -6.33
C LYS A 164 -13.75 10.83 -6.13
N THR A 165 -12.84 11.61 -6.71
CA THR A 165 -11.40 11.37 -6.68
C THR A 165 -10.62 12.60 -6.27
N LEU A 166 -9.55 12.41 -5.49
CA LEU A 166 -8.48 13.38 -5.31
C LEU A 166 -7.40 13.11 -6.35
N VAL A 167 -7.03 14.15 -7.09
CA VAL A 167 -5.96 14.08 -8.08
C VAL A 167 -4.72 14.75 -7.52
N PHE A 168 -3.60 14.05 -7.59
CA PHE A 168 -2.29 14.52 -7.15
C PHE A 168 -1.32 14.60 -8.32
N SER A 169 -0.47 15.63 -8.30
CA SER A 169 0.75 15.70 -9.11
C SER A 169 1.89 15.16 -8.27
N ASP A 170 2.58 14.17 -8.78
CA ASP A 170 3.72 13.56 -8.13
C ASP A 170 4.97 13.81 -8.97
N LYS A 171 5.95 14.49 -8.38
CA LYS A 171 7.29 14.62 -8.93
C LYS A 171 8.18 13.57 -8.27
N LEU A 172 8.59 12.58 -9.07
CA LEU A 172 9.53 11.54 -8.67
C LEU A 172 10.95 11.97 -9.02
N ILE A 173 11.87 11.80 -8.08
CA ILE A 173 13.30 12.04 -8.27
C ILE A 173 14.02 10.79 -7.80
N GLN A 174 14.82 10.19 -8.67
CA GLN A 174 15.66 9.07 -8.32
C GLN A 174 17.11 9.46 -8.60
N THR A 175 17.91 9.53 -7.54
CA THR A 175 19.32 9.88 -7.61
C THR A 175 20.15 8.65 -7.29
N ILE A 176 20.96 8.22 -8.25
CA ILE A 176 21.97 7.17 -8.07
C ILE A 176 23.26 7.86 -7.64
N LEU A 177 23.76 7.50 -6.46
CA LEU A 177 24.97 8.05 -5.86
C LEU A 177 26.01 6.94 -5.78
N ASN A 178 27.22 7.20 -6.27
CA ASN A 178 28.38 6.35 -6.03
C ASN A 178 29.29 7.03 -4.99
N PRO A 179 29.28 6.61 -3.71
CA PRO A 179 30.05 7.26 -2.65
C PRO A 179 31.57 7.22 -2.86
N TYR A 180 32.08 6.25 -3.61
CA TYR A 180 33.53 6.11 -3.85
C TYR A 180 34.02 7.07 -4.93
N THR A 181 33.30 7.16 -6.05
CA THR A 181 33.66 8.05 -7.16
C THR A 181 33.11 9.46 -7.01
N ARG A 182 32.21 9.69 -6.03
CA ARG A 182 31.46 10.92 -5.81
C ARG A 182 30.66 11.38 -7.04
N LYS A 183 30.31 10.45 -7.92
CA LYS A 183 29.44 10.70 -9.07
C LYS A 183 27.99 10.53 -8.66
N GLU A 184 27.15 11.43 -9.15
CA GLU A 184 25.71 11.37 -9.00
C GLU A 184 25.02 11.46 -10.35
N GLN A 185 23.90 10.75 -10.48
CA GLN A 185 23.01 10.87 -11.62
C GLN A 185 21.57 10.89 -11.12
N ALA A 186 20.88 11.99 -11.38
CA ALA A 186 19.46 12.13 -11.06
C ALA A 186 18.60 11.93 -12.32
N LYS A 187 17.50 11.19 -12.16
CA LYS A 187 16.41 11.13 -13.13
C LYS A 187 15.15 11.66 -12.45
N GLN A 188 14.33 12.36 -13.22
CA GLN A 188 13.08 12.91 -12.73
C GLN A 188 11.94 12.46 -13.63
N ALA A 189 10.77 12.24 -13.04
CA ALA A 189 9.54 11.95 -13.75
C ALA A 189 8.38 12.66 -13.05
N GLU A 190 7.37 13.02 -13.85
CA GLU A 190 6.12 13.57 -13.34
C GLU A 190 4.99 12.63 -13.70
N LEU A 191 4.10 12.40 -12.74
CA LEU A 191 2.93 11.56 -12.90
C LEU A 191 1.73 12.16 -12.18
N LEU A 192 0.54 11.76 -12.63
CA LEU A 192 -0.70 12.00 -11.92
C LEU A 192 -1.14 10.73 -11.20
N SER A 193 -1.61 10.88 -9.97
CA SER A 193 -2.22 9.81 -9.18
C SER A 193 -3.65 10.18 -8.81
N TYR A 194 -4.57 9.24 -8.93
CA TYR A 194 -6.00 9.41 -8.64
C TYR A 194 -6.40 8.49 -7.49
N PHE A 195 -6.90 9.09 -6.42
CA PHE A 195 -7.36 8.40 -5.22
C PHE A 195 -8.87 8.54 -5.10
N ALA A 196 -9.61 7.44 -5.20
CA ALA A 196 -11.06 7.42 -5.15
C ALA A 196 -11.61 7.14 -3.75
N GLU A 197 -12.70 7.82 -3.43
CA GLU A 197 -13.43 7.63 -2.18
C GLU A 197 -13.86 6.17 -2.00
N GLY A 198 -13.49 5.56 -0.87
CA GLY A 198 -13.78 4.18 -0.50
C GLY A 198 -12.94 3.11 -1.21
N LEU A 199 -11.96 3.51 -2.04
CA LEU A 199 -11.11 2.57 -2.81
C LEU A 199 -9.61 2.84 -2.61
N GLY A 200 -9.16 4.08 -2.44
CA GLY A 200 -7.74 4.39 -2.45
C GLY A 200 -7.23 4.67 -3.86
N LEU A 201 -6.00 4.26 -4.17
CA LEU A 201 -5.41 4.51 -5.49
C LEU A 201 -6.17 3.72 -6.57
N VAL A 202 -6.61 4.40 -7.63
CA VAL A 202 -7.39 3.78 -8.71
C VAL A 202 -6.78 3.96 -10.09
N GLU A 203 -5.95 4.98 -10.27
CA GLU A 203 -5.31 5.27 -11.54
C GLU A 203 -4.03 6.07 -11.29
N TRP A 204 -2.99 5.78 -12.05
CA TRP A 204 -1.81 6.62 -12.10
C TRP A 204 -1.18 6.58 -13.49
N HIS A 205 -0.64 7.70 -13.94
CA HIS A 205 -0.03 7.77 -15.25
C HIS A 205 1.03 8.86 -15.36
N SER A 206 2.05 8.58 -16.17
CA SER A 206 2.99 9.58 -16.70
C SER A 206 2.26 10.70 -17.45
N MET A 207 2.85 11.90 -17.53
CA MET A 207 2.24 13.05 -18.21
C MET A 207 1.95 12.78 -19.70
N ASP A 208 2.79 11.99 -20.36
CA ASP A 208 2.62 11.57 -21.76
C ASP A 208 1.80 10.28 -21.92
N LYS A 209 1.33 9.70 -20.80
CA LYS A 209 0.58 8.44 -20.72
C LYS A 209 1.29 7.22 -21.31
N ARG A 210 2.62 7.24 -21.46
CA ARG A 210 3.37 6.04 -21.87
C ARG A 210 3.32 4.93 -20.82
N GLN A 211 3.29 5.34 -19.55
CA GLN A 211 2.89 4.50 -18.43
C GLN A 211 1.52 4.99 -17.96
N HIS A 212 0.51 4.12 -18.02
CA HIS A 212 -0.84 4.45 -17.59
C HIS A 212 -1.50 3.23 -16.97
N PHE A 213 -1.51 3.16 -15.65
CA PHE A 213 -2.10 2.06 -14.91
C PHE A 213 -3.47 2.45 -14.35
N ARG A 214 -4.44 1.55 -14.48
CA ARG A 214 -5.78 1.71 -13.92
C ARG A 214 -6.18 0.44 -13.18
N LEU A 215 -6.86 0.61 -12.05
CA LEU A 215 -7.45 -0.46 -11.27
C LEU A 215 -8.50 -1.20 -12.12
N GLU A 216 -8.23 -2.47 -12.38
CA GLU A 216 -9.08 -3.36 -13.18
C GLU A 216 -9.95 -4.25 -12.29
N LYS A 217 -9.38 -4.78 -11.21
CA LYS A 217 -10.09 -5.68 -10.29
C LYS A 217 -9.55 -5.57 -8.86
N ILE A 218 -10.41 -5.79 -7.88
CA ILE A 218 -10.02 -6.05 -6.49
C ILE A 218 -10.28 -7.54 -6.22
N LEU A 219 -9.24 -8.25 -5.81
CA LEU A 219 -9.24 -9.67 -5.49
C LEU A 219 -9.28 -9.86 -3.98
N SER A 220 -9.96 -10.91 -3.54
CA SER A 220 -9.82 -11.45 -2.19
C SER A 220 -8.45 -12.09 -1.98
N GLN A 221 -8.01 -12.20 -0.72
CA GLN A 221 -6.81 -12.95 -0.35
C GLN A 221 -6.86 -14.41 -0.88
N GLU A 222 -8.03 -15.05 -0.90
CA GLU A 222 -8.18 -16.43 -1.41
C GLU A 222 -7.93 -16.50 -2.93
N GLU A 223 -8.52 -15.59 -3.71
CA GLU A 223 -8.28 -15.49 -5.15
C GLU A 223 -6.79 -15.25 -5.44
N TRP A 224 -6.16 -14.35 -4.69
CA TRP A 224 -4.74 -14.05 -4.82
C TRP A 224 -3.85 -15.27 -4.58
N LEU A 225 -4.09 -16.01 -3.49
CA LEU A 225 -3.32 -17.22 -3.17
C LEU A 225 -3.44 -18.28 -4.28
N LYS A 226 -4.61 -18.41 -4.90
CA LYS A 226 -4.82 -19.33 -6.04
C LYS A 226 -4.05 -18.93 -7.30
N ILE A 227 -3.75 -17.64 -7.46
CA ILE A 227 -3.00 -17.12 -8.62
C ILE A 227 -1.50 -17.33 -8.41
N ILE A 228 -0.96 -16.96 -7.25
CA ILE A 228 0.48 -17.00 -6.98
C ILE A 228 1.03 -18.40 -6.69
N ALA A 229 0.17 -19.37 -6.35
CA ALA A 229 0.56 -20.74 -6.06
C ALA A 229 0.69 -21.64 -7.32
N ARG A 230 0.45 -21.07 -8.51
CA ARG A 230 0.65 -21.76 -9.79
C ARG A 230 2.11 -21.73 -10.21
#